data_AF-A0A1H9EFU7-F1
#
_entry.id   AF-A0A1H9EFU7-F1
#
_cell.length_a   1.000
_cell.length_b   1.000
_cell.length_c   1.000
_cell.angle_alpha   90.00
_cell.angle_beta   90.00
_cell.angle_gamma   90.00
#
_symmetry.space_group_name_H-M   'P 1'
#
loop_
_entity.id
_entity.type
_entity.pdbx_description
1 polymer ?
#
loop_
_entity_poly.entity_id
_entity_poly.type
_entity_poly.pdbx_seq_one_letter_code
_entity_poly.pdbx_strand_id
1 'polypeptide(L)'
;MEGKRCPHCEGLSDEQEKIIETEAASVKSCCMSGKSKERAQKEYKDLINRLSRIEGQIRGIRGMIENDAYCVDVLTQVQAARSSLNSFSKVLLANHVKTCVKDDVMKGSDEKLVELIDLLQKMI
;
A
#
# COMPACT_ATOMS: atom_id res chain seq x y z
N MET A 1 -23.35 -3.76 10.90
CA MET A 1 -22.97 -2.57 10.11
C MET A 1 -22.83 -3.02 8.67
N GLU A 2 -23.97 -3.13 8.00
CA GLU A 2 -24.04 -3.54 6.60
C GLU A 2 -23.64 -2.36 5.70
N GLY A 3 -22.72 -2.60 4.78
CA GLY A 3 -22.32 -1.60 3.79
C GLY A 3 -23.51 -1.25 2.91
N LYS A 4 -23.86 0.04 2.84
CA LYS A 4 -24.91 0.52 1.94
C LYS A 4 -24.48 0.27 0.50
N ARG A 5 -25.37 -0.33 -0.28
CA ARG A 5 -25.18 -0.67 -1.69
C ARG A 5 -25.12 0.61 -2.53
N CYS A 6 -24.35 0.58 -3.63
CA CYS A 6 -24.22 1.72 -4.55
C CYS A 6 -25.55 2.01 -5.25
N PRO A 7 -25.93 3.29 -5.48
CA PRO A 7 -27.18 3.70 -6.15
C PRO A 7 -27.34 3.19 -7.59
N HIS A 8 -26.30 2.60 -8.19
CA HIS A 8 -26.35 1.99 -9.52
C HIS A 8 -26.78 0.51 -9.51
N CYS A 9 -26.75 -0.15 -8.34
CA CYS A 9 -27.03 -1.59 -8.21
C CYS A 9 -28.30 -1.86 -7.38
N GLU A 10 -29.11 -0.83 -7.12
CA GLU A 10 -30.44 -1.00 -6.52
C GLU A 10 -31.37 -1.62 -7.59
N GLY A 11 -31.49 -2.95 -7.59
CA GLY A 11 -32.54 -3.64 -8.35
C GLY A 11 -32.11 -4.79 -9.27
N LEU A 12 -30.87 -5.30 -9.19
CA LEU A 12 -30.46 -6.50 -9.93
C LEU A 12 -30.63 -7.73 -9.03
N SER A 13 -31.50 -8.66 -9.43
CA SER A 13 -31.80 -9.88 -8.67
C SER A 13 -30.73 -10.96 -8.83
N ASP A 14 -30.57 -11.76 -7.77
CA ASP A 14 -29.54 -12.78 -7.54
C ASP A 14 -29.45 -13.89 -8.63
N GLU A 15 -30.33 -13.90 -9.64
CA GLU A 15 -30.32 -14.87 -10.74
C GLU A 15 -29.33 -14.53 -11.87
N GLN A 16 -28.73 -13.33 -11.87
CA GLN A 16 -27.69 -12.95 -12.85
C GLN A 16 -26.27 -13.44 -12.48
N GLU A 17 -26.11 -14.09 -11.32
CA GLU A 17 -24.80 -14.48 -10.78
C GLU A 17 -24.24 -15.80 -11.36
N LYS A 18 -25.04 -16.60 -12.08
CA LYS A 18 -24.65 -17.98 -12.49
C LYS A 18 -24.30 -18.23 -13.95
N ILE A 19 -24.42 -17.24 -14.85
CA ILE A 19 -24.19 -17.46 -16.30
C ILE A 19 -22.79 -17.02 -16.76
N ILE A 20 -22.00 -16.38 -15.89
CA ILE A 20 -20.73 -15.71 -16.26
C ILE A 20 -19.49 -16.57 -15.92
N GLU A 21 -19.63 -17.89 -15.73
CA GLU A 21 -18.47 -18.76 -15.41
C GLU A 21 -17.74 -19.36 -16.64
N THR A 22 -18.23 -19.22 -17.88
CA THR A 22 -17.69 -20.04 -19.00
C THR A 22 -17.06 -19.35 -20.20
N GLU A 23 -17.12 -18.03 -20.41
CA GLU A 23 -16.40 -17.44 -21.56
C GLU A 23 -15.76 -16.08 -21.22
N ALA A 24 -14.44 -16.07 -21.27
CA ALA A 24 -13.58 -14.92 -20.99
C ALA A 24 -13.76 -13.80 -22.02
N ALA A 25 -14.51 -12.74 -21.67
CA ALA A 25 -14.30 -11.40 -22.20
C ALA A 25 -15.08 -10.37 -21.36
N SER A 26 -14.37 -9.35 -20.86
CA SER A 26 -14.93 -8.11 -20.30
C SER A 26 -15.66 -8.25 -18.97
N VAL A 27 -14.91 -8.52 -17.89
CA VAL A 27 -15.29 -8.07 -16.53
C VAL A 27 -15.33 -6.53 -16.55
N LYS A 28 -16.50 -6.01 -16.88
CA LYS A 28 -16.79 -4.59 -16.99
C LYS A 28 -16.93 -4.01 -15.59
N SER A 29 -15.90 -3.26 -15.18
CA SER A 29 -16.01 -1.94 -14.57
C SER A 29 -17.27 -1.70 -13.70
N CYS A 30 -17.18 -1.96 -12.39
CA CYS A 30 -18.08 -1.33 -11.42
C CYS A 30 -17.36 -1.12 -10.07
N CYS A 31 -16.65 0.01 -9.98
CA CYS A 31 -16.21 0.77 -8.80
C CYS A 31 -15.79 0.04 -7.50
N MET A 32 -14.47 -0.15 -7.35
CA MET A 32 -13.66 0.28 -6.20
C MET A 32 -12.30 0.74 -6.75
N SER A 33 -11.71 1.80 -6.20
CA SER A 33 -10.45 2.44 -6.63
C SER A 33 -9.24 1.49 -6.61
N GLY A 34 -9.15 0.57 -7.57
CA GLY A 34 -8.20 -0.54 -7.60
C GLY A 34 -6.79 -0.13 -7.99
N LYS A 35 -6.09 0.65 -7.15
CA LYS A 35 -4.64 0.84 -7.25
C LYS A 35 -3.89 -0.37 -6.67
N SER A 36 -4.27 -1.59 -7.05
CA SER A 36 -3.56 -2.80 -6.65
C SER A 36 -2.44 -3.10 -7.64
N LYS A 37 -1.26 -3.44 -7.12
CA LYS A 37 -0.12 -3.96 -7.89
C LYS A 37 0.14 -5.39 -7.43
N GLU A 38 0.13 -6.33 -8.36
CA GLU A 38 0.71 -7.65 -8.12
C GLU A 38 2.23 -7.52 -8.00
N ARG A 39 2.79 -7.99 -6.89
CA ARG A 39 4.22 -7.86 -6.57
C ARG A 39 4.90 -9.19 -6.77
N ALA A 40 6.11 -9.17 -7.34
CA ALA A 40 6.94 -10.35 -7.38
C ALA A 40 7.18 -10.89 -5.95
N GLN A 41 7.21 -12.21 -5.79
CA GLN A 41 7.35 -12.86 -4.47
C GLN A 41 8.55 -12.33 -3.67
N LYS A 42 9.68 -12.05 -4.35
CA LYS A 42 10.88 -11.46 -3.75
C LYS A 42 10.65 -10.02 -3.25
N GLU A 43 9.96 -9.19 -4.03
CA GLU A 43 9.58 -7.82 -3.64
C GLU A 43 8.67 -7.85 -2.41
N TYR A 44 7.62 -8.67 -2.47
CA TYR A 44 6.68 -8.85 -1.36
C TYR A 44 7.42 -9.26 -0.08
N LYS A 45 8.24 -10.31 -0.14
CA LYS A 45 8.98 -10.82 1.02
C LYS A 45 9.93 -9.78 1.62
N ASP A 46 10.66 -9.01 0.79
CA ASP A 46 11.56 -7.96 1.30
C ASP A 46 10.79 -6.85 2.03
N LEU A 47 9.68 -6.38 1.45
CA LEU A 47 8.84 -5.34 2.05
C LEU A 47 8.24 -5.82 3.38
N ILE A 48 7.70 -7.04 3.43
CA ILE A 48 7.15 -7.62 4.66
C ILE A 48 8.24 -7.76 5.72
N ASN A 49 9.43 -8.27 5.38
CA ASN A 49 10.52 -8.41 6.35
C ASN A 49 10.94 -7.07 6.97
N ARG A 50 10.94 -5.99 6.19
CA ARG A 50 11.22 -4.63 6.69
C ARG A 50 10.14 -4.17 7.65
N LEU A 51 8.87 -4.36 7.29
CA LEU A 51 7.74 -4.01 8.15
C LEU A 51 7.73 -4.81 9.45
N SER A 52 8.01 -6.12 9.42
CA SER A 52 8.11 -6.95 10.63
C SER A 52 9.21 -6.47 11.59
N ARG A 53 10.34 -5.99 11.06
CA ARG A 53 11.39 -5.38 11.90
C ARG A 53 10.93 -4.07 12.53
N ILE A 54 10.29 -3.20 11.74
CA ILE A 54 9.73 -1.93 12.22
C ILE A 54 8.69 -2.20 13.32
N GLU A 55 7.81 -3.16 13.12
CA GLU A 55 6.82 -3.57 14.11
C GLU A 55 7.49 -4.01 15.42
N GLY A 56 8.57 -4.80 15.35
CA GLY A 56 9.38 -5.15 16.51
C GLY A 56 9.96 -3.92 17.24
N GLN A 57 10.41 -2.90 16.51
CA GLN A 57 10.88 -1.64 17.09
C GLN A 57 9.74 -0.91 17.82
N ILE A 58 8.54 -0.83 17.23
CA ILE A 58 7.37 -0.20 17.86
C ILE A 58 6.97 -0.94 19.14
N ARG A 59 6.94 -2.28 19.10
CA ARG A 59 6.69 -3.10 20.30
C ARG A 59 7.75 -2.87 21.37
N GLY A 60 9.02 -2.74 20.98
CA GLY A 60 10.12 -2.41 21.89
C GLY A 60 9.93 -1.06 22.57
N ILE A 61 9.61 -0.01 21.81
CA ILE A 61 9.33 1.34 22.34
C ILE A 61 8.17 1.30 23.33
N ARG A 62 7.09 0.59 23.00
CA ARG A 62 5.97 0.40 23.92
C ARG A 62 6.43 -0.23 25.24
N GLY A 63 7.21 -1.31 25.18
CA GLY A 63 7.76 -1.95 26.36
C GLY A 63 8.68 -1.04 27.19
N MET A 64 9.44 -0.15 26.54
CA MET A 64 10.25 0.84 27.26
C MET A 64 9.39 1.81 28.09
N ILE A 65 8.26 2.25 27.54
CA ILE A 65 7.31 3.13 28.26
C ILE A 65 6.65 2.37 29.41
N GLU A 66 6.22 1.13 29.19
CA GLU A 66 5.61 0.28 30.22
C GLU A 66 6.57 -0.01 31.40
N ASN A 67 7.88 0.12 31.20
CA ASN A 67 8.92 -0.09 32.21
C ASN A 67 9.54 1.22 32.73
N ASP A 68 8.89 2.37 32.51
CA ASP A 68 9.37 3.69 32.95
C ASP A 68 10.82 4.01 32.51
N ALA A 69 11.21 3.57 31.31
CA ALA A 69 12.54 3.80 30.79
C ALA A 69 12.85 5.29 30.58
N TYR A 70 14.13 5.64 30.63
CA TYR A 70 14.58 7.03 30.50
C TYR A 70 14.20 7.64 29.14
N CYS A 71 13.66 8.86 29.18
CA CYS A 71 13.06 9.49 28.02
C CYS A 71 14.02 9.63 26.82
N VAL A 72 15.30 9.88 27.07
CA VAL A 72 16.32 10.02 26.00
C VAL A 72 16.54 8.69 25.25
N ASP A 73 16.47 7.56 25.96
CA ASP A 73 16.62 6.24 25.35
C ASP A 73 15.39 5.89 24.51
N VAL A 74 14.19 6.21 25.01
CA VAL A 74 12.94 6.06 24.27
C VAL A 74 12.98 6.90 22.99
N LEU A 75 13.37 8.17 23.08
CA LEU A 75 13.52 9.05 21.92
C LEU A 75 14.54 8.51 20.92
N THR A 76 15.64 7.93 21.40
CA THR A 76 16.65 7.31 20.53
C THR A 76 16.05 6.12 19.75
N GLN A 77 15.24 5.28 20.39
CA GLN A 77 14.56 4.18 19.69
C GLN A 77 13.47 4.67 18.73
N VAL A 78 12.74 5.74 19.06
CA VAL A 78 11.79 6.38 18.14
C VAL A 78 12.51 6.86 16.87
N GLN A 79 13.68 7.49 17.01
CA GLN A 79 14.47 7.94 15.86
C GLN A 79 14.98 6.77 15.03
N ALA A 80 15.37 5.66 15.66
CA ALA A 80 15.73 4.43 14.96
C ALA A 80 14.54 3.85 14.16
N ALA A 81 13.34 3.81 14.74
CA ALA A 81 12.11 3.36 14.06
C ALA A 81 11.74 4.27 12.88
N ARG A 82 11.84 5.59 13.06
CA ARG A 82 11.63 6.57 11.99
C ARG A 82 12.61 6.37 10.84
N SER A 83 13.89 6.12 11.14
CA SER A 83 14.91 5.83 10.13
C SER A 83 14.59 4.55 9.33
N SER A 84 14.14 3.49 10.02
CA SER A 84 13.68 2.25 9.38
C SER A 84 12.48 2.48 8.45
N LEU A 85 11.48 3.27 8.88
CA LEU A 85 10.32 3.66 8.06
C LEU A 85 10.73 4.46 6.82
N ASN A 86 11.67 5.40 6.97
CA ASN A 86 12.22 6.15 5.85
C ASN A 86 12.96 5.23 4.86
N SER A 87 13.74 4.28 5.36
CA SER A 87 14.42 3.27 4.53
C SER A 87 13.42 2.40 3.76
N PHE A 88 12.37 1.93 4.43
CA PHE A 88 11.27 1.19 3.81
C PHE A 88 10.60 2.01 2.70
N SER A 89 10.25 3.26 2.99
CA SER A 89 9.58 4.15 2.04
C SER A 89 10.42 4.37 0.78
N LYS A 90 11.74 4.55 0.91
CA LYS A 90 12.67 4.67 -0.23
C LYS A 90 12.68 3.42 -1.10
N VAL A 91 12.65 2.22 -0.51
CA VAL A 91 12.61 0.96 -1.27
C VAL A 91 11.30 0.82 -2.02
N LEU A 92 10.17 1.07 -1.36
CA LEU A 92 8.85 1.01 -1.98
C LEU A 92 8.73 2.01 -3.13
N LEU A 93 9.20 3.24 -2.92
CA LEU A 93 9.22 4.29 -3.92
C LEU A 93 10.08 3.92 -5.13
N ALA A 94 11.30 3.42 -4.90
CA ALA A 94 12.19 2.97 -5.97
C ALA A 94 11.55 1.86 -6.83
N ASN A 95 10.81 0.94 -6.20
CA ASN A 95 10.06 -0.08 -6.93
C ASN A 95 8.91 0.52 -7.75
N HIS A 96 8.17 1.50 -7.19
CA HIS A 96 7.10 2.19 -7.90
C HIS A 96 7.61 2.93 -9.15
N VAL A 97 8.73 3.64 -9.04
CA VAL A 97 9.35 4.34 -10.17
C VAL A 97 9.79 3.36 -11.26
N LYS A 98 10.45 2.25 -10.88
CA LYS A 98 11.00 1.27 -11.83
C LYS A 98 9.95 0.45 -12.56
N THR A 99 8.76 0.30 -11.99
CA THR A 99 7.67 -0.48 -12.59
C THR A 99 6.54 0.42 -13.07
N CYS A 100 5.74 0.95 -12.14
CA CYS A 100 4.47 1.59 -12.48
C CYS A 100 4.67 2.88 -13.26
N VAL A 101 5.60 3.74 -12.84
CA VAL A 101 5.86 5.02 -13.52
C VAL A 101 6.56 4.79 -14.86
N LYS A 102 7.58 3.92 -14.88
CA LYS A 102 8.27 3.55 -16.13
C LYS A 102 7.30 3.01 -17.18
N ASP A 103 6.43 2.06 -16.80
CA ASP A 103 5.50 1.42 -17.72
C ASP A 103 4.45 2.40 -18.24
N ASP A 104 4.02 3.37 -17.42
CA ASP A 104 3.08 4.43 -17.80
C ASP A 104 3.69 5.40 -18.83
N VAL A 105 4.92 5.86 -18.55
CA VAL A 105 5.67 6.75 -19.46
C VAL A 105 5.95 6.05 -20.80
N MET A 106 6.29 4.76 -20.79
CA MET A 106 6.47 3.98 -22.03
C MET A 106 5.18 3.80 -22.84
N LYS A 107 4.01 3.98 -22.23
CA LYS A 107 2.71 4.01 -22.89
C LYS A 107 2.30 5.41 -23.33
N GLY A 108 3.14 6.42 -23.12
CA GLY A 108 2.87 7.82 -23.45
C GLY A 108 1.95 8.53 -22.46
N SER A 109 1.81 8.00 -21.24
CA SER A 109 1.04 8.60 -20.15
C SER A 109 1.96 9.14 -19.06
N ASP A 110 1.65 10.34 -18.55
CA ASP A 110 2.36 10.97 -17.45
C ASP A 110 1.56 10.94 -16.13
N GLU A 111 0.41 10.26 -16.08
CA GLU A 111 -0.49 10.24 -14.91
C GLU A 111 0.23 9.76 -13.64
N LYS A 112 1.00 8.66 -13.74
CA LYS A 112 1.75 8.12 -12.59
C LYS A 112 2.95 8.96 -12.20
N LEU A 113 3.51 9.71 -13.14
CA LEU A 113 4.59 10.65 -12.86
C LEU A 113 4.06 11.85 -12.05
N VAL A 114 2.90 12.38 -12.39
CA VAL A 114 2.25 13.45 -11.62
C VAL A 114 1.89 12.97 -10.21
N GLU A 115 1.31 11.76 -10.09
CA GLU A 115 1.01 11.16 -8.78
C GLU A 115 2.26 11.00 -7.90
N LEU A 116 3.40 10.63 -8.51
CA LEU A 116 4.68 10.53 -7.82
C LEU A 116 5.16 11.88 -7.30
N ILE A 117 5.07 12.95 -8.10
CA ILE A 117 5.52 14.30 -7.70
C ILE A 117 4.71 14.79 -6.50
N ASP A 118 3.38 14.60 -6.53
CA ASP A 118 2.50 14.96 -5.42
C ASP A 118 2.82 14.17 -4.13
N LEU A 119 3.23 12.90 -4.28
CA LEU A 119 3.66 12.07 -3.16
C LEU A 119 4.97 12.60 -2.56
N LEU A 120 5.96 12.95 -3.39
CA LEU A 120 7.26 13.42 -2.92
C LEU A 120 7.16 14.68 -2.06
N GLN A 121 6.25 15.59 -2.40
CA GLN A 121 5.99 16.79 -1.60
C GLN A 121 5.49 16.50 -0.18
N LYS A 122 4.89 15.32 0.05
CA LYS A 122 4.39 14.89 1.37
C LYS A 122 5.42 14.10 2.18
N MET A 123 6.55 13.73 1.57
CA MET A 123 7.61 12.94 2.21
C MET A 123 8.76 13.79 2.76
N ILE A 124 8.77 15.08 2.46
CA ILE A 124 9.71 16.09 2.97
C ILE A 124 9.10 16.73 4.21
#